data_AF-A0A6B3F1Y2-F1
#
_entry.id   AF-A0A6B3F1Y2-F1
#
_cell.length_a   1.000
_cell.length_b   1.000
_cell.length_c   1.000
_cell.angle_alpha   90.00
_cell.angle_beta   90.00
_cell.angle_gamma   90.00
#
_symmetry.space_group_name_H-M   'P 1'
#
loop_
_entity.id
_entity.type
_entity.pdbx_description
1 polymer ?
#
loop_
_entity_poly.entity_id
_entity_poly.type
_entity_poly.pdbx_seq_one_letter_code
_entity_poly.pdbx_strand_id
1 'polypeptide(L)'
;TPIVGTYRAWRATGDDIATARELAAEDPEFAAEVKELDERREELTEKLRLLLVPRDPSDEKDVILEIKAGAGGDESALFAGDLLRMYLRYAERVGW
;
A
#
# COMPACT_ATOMS: atom_id res chain seq x y z
N THR A 1 -7.08 6.90 -18.11
CA THR A 1 -6.99 5.67 -17.29
C THR A 1 -6.47 6.02 -15.91
N PRO A 2 -6.77 5.21 -14.88
CA PRO A 2 -6.30 5.44 -13.50
C PRO A 2 -4.78 5.62 -13.38
N ILE A 3 -4.01 4.92 -14.23
CA ILE A 3 -2.54 5.05 -14.32
C ILE A 3 -2.14 6.47 -14.73
N VAL A 4 -2.65 6.97 -15.86
CA VAL A 4 -2.31 8.30 -16.38
C VAL A 4 -2.74 9.41 -15.41
N GLY A 5 -3.90 9.26 -14.77
CA GLY A 5 -4.37 10.21 -13.75
C GLY A 5 -3.45 10.25 -12.54
N THR A 6 -3.11 9.09 -11.98
CA THR A 6 -2.22 8.98 -10.82
C THR A 6 -0.82 9.48 -11.15
N TYR A 7 -0.30 9.18 -12.34
CA TYR A 7 1.00 9.68 -12.81
C TYR A 7 1.02 11.20 -12.94
N ARG A 8 -0.04 11.82 -13.50
CA ARG A 8 -0.11 13.29 -13.61
C ARG A 8 -0.17 13.97 -12.25
N ALA A 9 -0.97 13.42 -11.32
CA ALA A 9 -1.02 13.92 -9.95
C ALA A 9 0.34 13.79 -9.26
N TRP A 10 0.97 12.60 -9.36
CA TRP A 10 2.31 12.38 -8.82
C TRP A 10 3.31 13.40 -9.37
N ARG A 11 3.32 13.62 -10.69
CA ARG A 11 4.21 14.58 -11.34
C ARG A 11 3.97 16.01 -10.82
N ALA A 12 2.71 16.47 -10.83
CA ALA A 12 2.34 17.80 -10.36
C ALA A 12 2.78 18.02 -8.90
N THR A 13 2.51 17.07 -8.00
CA THR A 13 2.96 17.17 -6.60
C THR A 13 4.48 17.27 -6.48
N GLY A 14 5.26 16.71 -7.42
CA GLY A 14 6.72 16.91 -7.44
C GLY A 14 7.15 18.31 -7.81
N ASP A 15 6.45 18.90 -8.78
CA ASP A 15 6.66 20.28 -9.18
C ASP A 15 6.27 21.21 -8.02
N ASP A 16 5.15 20.93 -7.33
CA ASP A 16 4.70 21.66 -6.13
C ASP A 16 5.72 21.57 -4.98
N ILE A 17 6.29 20.39 -4.71
CA ILE A 17 7.35 20.22 -3.69
C ILE A 17 8.58 21.06 -4.03
N ALA A 18 8.98 21.09 -5.31
CA ALA A 18 10.12 21.89 -5.73
C ALA A 18 9.88 23.38 -5.45
N THR A 19 8.70 23.89 -5.83
CA THR A 19 8.30 25.27 -5.54
C THR A 19 8.20 25.54 -4.03
N ALA A 20 7.58 24.66 -3.26
CA ALA A 20 7.46 24.83 -1.81
C ALA A 20 8.82 24.82 -1.10
N ARG A 21 9.80 24.03 -1.59
CA ARG A 21 11.17 24.03 -1.07
C ARG A 21 11.93 25.31 -1.38
N GLU A 22 11.69 25.92 -2.54
CA GLU A 22 12.25 27.23 -2.88
C GLU A 22 11.70 28.30 -1.93
N LEU A 23 10.38 28.31 -1.70
CA LEU A 23 9.73 29.23 -0.74
C LEU A 23 10.21 29.01 0.70
N ALA A 24 10.36 27.75 1.12
CA ALA A 24 10.83 27.39 2.46
C ALA A 24 12.26 27.87 2.76
N ALA A 25 13.07 28.14 1.74
CA ALA A 25 14.39 28.72 1.91
C ALA A 25 14.34 30.22 2.30
N GLU A 26 13.27 30.91 1.92
CA GLU A 26 13.03 32.33 2.24
C GLU A 26 12.14 32.49 3.48
N ASP A 27 11.15 31.62 3.64
CA ASP A 27 10.20 31.61 4.75
C ASP A 27 10.02 30.19 5.33
N PRO A 28 10.57 29.90 6.52
CA PRO A 28 10.46 28.59 7.16
C PRO A 28 9.04 28.08 7.43
N GLU A 29 8.00 28.93 7.38
CA GLU A 29 6.61 28.50 7.56
C GLU A 29 6.17 27.47 6.50
N PHE A 30 6.75 27.53 5.30
CA PHE A 30 6.46 26.59 4.22
C PHE A 30 7.07 25.19 4.43
N ALA A 31 7.93 25.00 5.45
CA ALA A 31 8.53 23.69 5.74
C ALA A 31 7.47 22.62 6.10
N ALA A 32 6.36 23.03 6.72
CA ALA A 32 5.24 22.13 7.01
C ALA A 32 4.54 21.66 5.72
N GLU A 33 4.31 22.56 4.77
CA GLU A 33 3.70 22.25 3.47
C GLU A 33 4.58 21.30 2.65
N VAL A 34 5.90 21.51 2.63
CA VAL A 34 6.84 20.58 1.98
C VAL A 34 6.67 19.16 2.52
N LYS A 35 6.55 19.01 3.85
CA LYS A 35 6.38 17.71 4.49
C LYS A 35 5.07 17.03 4.07
N GLU A 36 3.96 17.76 4.08
CA GLU A 36 2.66 17.23 3.66
C GLU A 36 2.66 16.80 2.18
N LEU A 37 3.30 17.59 1.32
CA LEU A 37 3.44 17.25 -0.09
C LEU A 37 4.35 16.04 -0.33
N ASP A 38 5.44 15.91 0.43
CA ASP A 38 6.32 14.73 0.39
C ASP A 38 5.56 13.45 0.79
N GLU A 39 4.80 13.48 1.90
CA GLU A 39 3.93 12.38 2.33
C GLU A 39 2.90 12.03 1.24
N ARG A 40 2.27 13.05 0.65
CA ARG A 40 1.31 12.85 -0.44
C ARG A 40 1.97 12.22 -1.68
N ARG A 41 3.19 12.62 -2.01
CA ARG A 41 3.93 12.06 -3.14
C ARG A 41 4.31 10.61 -2.90
N GLU A 42 4.61 10.22 -1.66
CA GLU A 42 4.84 8.83 -1.28
C GLU A 42 3.58 7.97 -1.47
N GLU A 43 2.41 8.43 -0.99
CA GLU A 43 1.12 7.75 -1.22
C GLU A 43 0.82 7.55 -2.71
N LEU A 44 1.03 8.59 -3.52
CA LEU A 44 0.85 8.53 -4.97
C LEU A 44 1.85 7.60 -5.64
N THR A 45 3.06 7.49 -5.10
CA THR A 45 4.10 6.57 -5.59
C THR A 45 3.66 5.13 -5.36
N GLU A 46 3.23 4.77 -4.16
CA GLU A 46 2.75 3.41 -3.85
C GLU A 46 1.51 3.06 -4.66
N LYS A 47 0.57 4.00 -4.80
CA LYS A 47 -0.60 3.81 -5.66
C LYS A 47 -0.21 3.58 -7.11
N LEU A 48 0.70 4.38 -7.66
CA LEU A 48 1.16 4.22 -9.04
C LEU A 48 1.90 2.90 -9.24
N ARG A 49 2.73 2.50 -8.28
CA ARG A 49 3.43 1.22 -8.27
C ARG A 49 2.44 0.05 -8.38
N LEU A 50 1.38 0.04 -7.57
CA LEU A 50 0.34 -0.99 -7.62
C LEU A 50 -0.40 -0.99 -8.96
N LEU A 51 -0.72 0.18 -9.51
CA LEU A 51 -1.41 0.29 -10.80
C LEU A 51 -0.57 -0.17 -12.00
N LEU A 52 0.76 -0.14 -11.86
CA LEU A 52 1.70 -0.59 -12.89
C LEU A 52 2.05 -2.07 -12.77
N VAL A 53 1.62 -2.75 -11.70
CA VAL A 53 1.77 -4.20 -11.60
C VAL A 53 0.96 -4.82 -12.75
N PRO A 54 1.61 -5.60 -13.65
CA PRO A 54 0.87 -6.32 -14.66
C PRO A 54 -0.08 -7.29 -13.96
N ARG A 55 -1.37 -7.23 -14.29
CA ARG A 55 -2.36 -8.18 -13.77
C ARG A 55 -1.96 -9.60 -14.16
N ASP A 56 -1.91 -10.49 -13.18
CA ASP A 56 -1.84 -11.92 -13.45
C ASP A 56 -3.22 -12.39 -13.94
N PRO A 57 -3.32 -13.23 -14.98
CA PRO A 57 -4.59 -13.84 -15.40
C PRO A 57 -5.34 -14.59 -14.29
N SER A 58 -4.68 -14.88 -13.16
CA SER A 58 -5.22 -15.59 -12.01
C SER A 58 -5.62 -14.65 -10.85
N ASP A 59 -5.36 -13.34 -10.93
CA ASP A 59 -5.66 -12.39 -9.84
C ASP A 59 -7.16 -12.33 -9.47
N GLU A 60 -8.04 -12.66 -10.42
CA GLU A 60 -9.49 -12.65 -10.22
C GLU A 60 -10.07 -14.02 -9.80
N LYS A 61 -9.23 -15.03 -9.63
CA LYS A 61 -9.68 -16.39 -9.28
C LYS A 61 -9.71 -16.59 -7.77
N ASP A 62 -10.67 -17.38 -7.33
CA ASP A 62 -10.69 -17.89 -5.95
C ASP A 62 -9.45 -18.74 -5.67
N VAL A 63 -9.00 -18.70 -4.42
CA VAL A 63 -7.82 -19.44 -3.95
C VAL A 63 -8.18 -20.38 -2.82
N ILE A 64 -7.54 -21.56 -2.81
CA ILE A 64 -7.61 -22.50 -1.69
C ILE A 64 -6.39 -22.26 -0.80
N LEU A 65 -6.63 -21.88 0.46
CA LEU A 65 -5.58 -21.69 1.45
C LEU A 65 -5.42 -22.95 2.32
N GLU A 66 -4.30 -23.64 2.16
CA GLU A 66 -3.96 -24.81 2.98
C GLU A 66 -3.00 -24.40 4.11
N ILE A 67 -3.43 -24.57 5.37
CA ILE A 67 -2.63 -24.25 6.55
C ILE A 67 -2.18 -25.55 7.21
N LYS A 68 -0.85 -25.75 7.30
CA LYS A 68 -0.23 -26.94 7.88
C LYS A 68 0.64 -26.56 9.06
N ALA A 69 0.59 -27.39 10.12
CA ALA A 69 1.52 -27.27 11.23
C ALA A 69 2.95 -27.56 10.75
N GLY A 70 3.90 -26.71 11.18
CA GLY A 70 5.32 -26.89 10.93
C GLY A 70 6.01 -27.78 11.98
N ALA A 71 7.32 -27.66 12.07
CA ALA A 71 8.09 -28.28 13.14
C ALA A 71 7.86 -27.55 14.47
N GLY A 72 7.74 -28.32 15.57
CA GLY A 72 7.43 -27.77 16.89
C GLY A 72 6.17 -28.34 17.53
N GLY A 73 5.73 -29.54 17.13
CA GLY A 73 4.74 -30.33 17.87
C GLY A 73 3.40 -29.63 18.08
N ASP A 74 2.89 -29.71 19.31
CA ASP A 74 1.56 -29.24 19.69
C ASP A 74 1.43 -27.71 19.54
N GLU A 75 2.49 -26.95 19.82
CA GLU A 75 2.52 -25.50 19.66
C GLU A 75 2.33 -25.08 18.20
N SER A 76 2.90 -25.86 17.26
CA SER A 76 2.73 -25.61 15.82
C SER A 76 1.30 -25.90 15.35
N ALA A 77 0.64 -26.90 15.94
CA ALA A 77 -0.76 -27.19 15.65
C ALA A 77 -1.70 -26.10 16.19
N LEU A 78 -1.43 -25.59 17.39
CA LEU A 78 -2.17 -24.47 17.97
C LEU A 78 -2.04 -23.21 17.10
N PHE A 79 -0.81 -22.88 16.67
CA PHE A 79 -0.56 -21.72 15.83
C PHE A 79 -1.21 -21.84 14.44
N ALA A 80 -1.21 -23.03 13.83
CA ALA A 80 -1.95 -23.28 12.59
C ALA A 80 -3.46 -23.00 12.77
N GLY A 81 -4.02 -23.37 13.93
CA GLY A 81 -5.39 -23.03 14.30
C GLY A 81 -5.63 -21.53 14.45
N ASP A 82 -4.66 -20.80 15.01
CA ASP A 82 -4.72 -19.33 15.11
C ASP A 82 -4.69 -18.65 13.75
N LEU A 83 -3.82 -19.09 12.83
CA LEU A 83 -3.78 -18.58 11.46
C LEU A 83 -5.10 -18.83 10.73
N LEU A 84 -5.68 -20.03 10.86
CA LEU A 84 -6.98 -20.33 10.29
C LEU A 84 -8.05 -19.36 10.80
N ARG A 85 -8.13 -19.16 12.12
CA ARG A 85 -9.07 -18.20 12.72
C ARG A 85 -8.84 -16.77 12.25
N MET A 86 -7.59 -16.37 12.10
CA MET A 86 -7.22 -15.04 11.60
C MET A 86 -7.70 -14.83 10.16
N TYR A 87 -7.42 -15.79 9.26
CA TYR A 87 -7.82 -15.68 7.85
C TYR A 87 -9.34 -15.78 7.66
N LEU A 88 -10.04 -16.61 8.44
CA LEU A 88 -11.50 -16.67 8.42
C LEU A 88 -12.12 -15.32 8.79
N ARG A 89 -11.68 -14.71 9.89
CA ARG A 89 -12.16 -13.37 10.29
C ARG A 89 -11.83 -12.29 9.27
N TYR A 90 -10.67 -12.37 8.62
CA TYR A 90 -10.30 -11.44 7.56
C TYR A 90 -11.24 -11.58 6.36
N ALA A 91 -11.47 -12.81 5.88
CA ALA A 91 -12.36 -13.11 4.76
C ALA A 91 -13.78 -12.59 5.03
N GLU A 92 -14.35 -12.89 6.20
CA GLU A 92 -15.65 -12.37 6.63
C GLU A 92 -15.71 -10.83 6.62
N ARG A 93 -14.65 -10.17 7.10
CA ARG A 93 -14.57 -8.70 7.17
C ARG A 93 -14.52 -8.05 5.78
N VAL A 94 -13.85 -8.67 4.81
CA VAL A 94 -13.75 -8.16 3.44
C VAL A 94 -14.86 -8.66 2.52
N GLY A 95 -15.81 -9.45 3.06
CA GLY A 95 -17.00 -9.92 2.34
C GLY A 95 -16.74 -11.09 1.40
N TRP A 96 -15.75 -11.92 1.69
CA TRP A 96 -15.50 -13.20 1.00
C TRP A 96 -16.28 -14.34 1.64
#